data_AF-Q07TS7-F1
#
_entry.id   AF-Q07TS7-F1
#
_cell.length_a   1.000
_cell.length_b   1.000
_cell.length_c   1.000
_cell.angle_alpha   90.00
_cell.angle_beta   90.00
_cell.angle_gamma   90.00
#
_symmetry.space_group_name_H-M   'P 1'
#
loop_
_entity.id
_entity.type
_entity.pdbx_description
1 polymer ?
#
loop_
_entity_poly.entity_id
_entity_poly.type
_entity_poly.pdbx_seq_one_letter_code
_entity_poly.pdbx_strand_id
1 'polypeptide(L)' 'MVSCDMASPKKTDRAQRTGQFVIGRDRFEQISAVEGIKVTAAMKKREAEFDRDGLTAEQRRRSIIDAHRKS' A
#
# COMPACT_ATOMS: atom_id res chain seq x y z
N MET A 1 29.96 -17.76 -15.97
CA MET A 1 29.47 -16.55 -16.67
C MET A 1 28.50 -15.85 -15.74
N VAL A 2 28.85 -14.64 -15.29
CA VAL A 2 27.97 -13.79 -14.50
C VAL A 2 26.99 -13.15 -15.48
N SER A 3 25.71 -13.48 -15.40
CA SER A 3 24.67 -12.68 -16.05
C SER A 3 24.14 -11.69 -15.04
N CYS A 4 24.40 -10.40 -15.31
CA CYS A 4 23.69 -9.30 -14.70
C CYS A 4 22.26 -9.28 -15.25
N ASP A 5 21.28 -9.63 -14.42
CA ASP A 5 19.88 -9.32 -14.70
C ASP A 5 19.64 -7.83 -14.51
N MET A 6 19.67 -7.10 -15.63
CA MET A 6 19.33 -5.69 -15.71
C MET A 6 17.83 -5.52 -15.42
N ALA A 7 17.50 -5.00 -14.24
CA ALA A 7 16.16 -4.57 -13.92
C ALA A 7 15.74 -3.47 -14.90
N SER A 8 14.91 -3.85 -15.87
CA SER A 8 14.34 -2.93 -16.85
C SER A 8 13.51 -1.86 -16.13
N PRO A 9 13.68 -0.56 -16.42
CA PRO A 9 12.82 0.46 -15.86
C PRO A 9 11.39 0.22 -16.37
N LYS A 10 10.46 -0.06 -15.45
CA LYS A 10 9.04 -0.17 -15.79
C LYS A 10 8.58 1.16 -16.36
N LYS A 11 8.29 1.20 -17.66
CA LYS A 11 7.72 2.37 -18.32
C LYS A 11 6.37 2.65 -17.65
N THR A 12 6.26 3.79 -16.98
CA THR A 12 4.99 4.35 -16.55
C THR A 12 4.26 4.81 -17.81
N ASP A 13 3.47 3.90 -18.38
CA ASP A 13 2.46 4.26 -19.36
C ASP A 13 1.60 5.36 -18.74
N ARG A 14 1.53 6.52 -19.42
CA ARG A 14 0.76 7.67 -18.99
C ARG A 14 -0.71 7.39 -19.30
N ALA A 15 -1.24 6.35 -18.66
CA ALA A 15 -2.62 5.92 -18.79
C ALA A 15 -3.54 7.10 -18.46
N GLN A 16 -4.58 7.23 -19.29
CA GLN A 16 -5.57 8.30 -19.29
C GLN A 16 -5.92 8.80 -17.88
N ARG A 17 -5.93 10.13 -17.71
CA ARG A 17 -6.42 10.80 -16.50
C ARG A 17 -7.94 10.59 -16.35
N THR A 18 -8.35 9.38 -15.98
CA THR A 18 -9.60 9.18 -15.26
C THR A 18 -9.41 9.85 -13.90
N GLY A 19 -10.35 10.68 -13.45
CA GLY A 19 -10.19 11.63 -12.33
C GLY A 19 -9.92 11.07 -10.92
N GLN A 20 -9.32 9.88 -10.80
CA GLN A 20 -8.95 9.24 -9.55
C GLN A 20 -7.43 9.03 -9.50
N PHE A 21 -6.81 9.61 -8.47
CA PHE A 21 -5.39 9.45 -8.19
C PHE A 21 -5.23 8.59 -6.94
N VAL A 22 -4.66 7.40 -7.09
CA VAL A 22 -4.38 6.48 -5.98
C VAL A 22 -2.92 6.62 -5.60
N ILE A 23 -2.64 6.93 -4.34
CA ILE A 23 -1.28 6.93 -3.80
C ILE A 23 -0.95 5.58 -3.17
N GLY A 24 0.30 5.15 -3.35
CA GLY A 24 0.85 3.98 -2.67
C GLY A 24 1.18 4.26 -1.20
N ARG A 25 1.44 3.20 -0.44
CA ARG A 25 1.75 3.24 1.00
C ARG A 25 2.87 4.19 1.38
N ASP A 26 4.01 4.12 0.69
CA ASP A 26 5.18 4.93 1.06
C ASP A 26 4.88 6.42 0.94
N ARG A 27 4.05 6.80 -0.04
CA ARG A 27 3.58 8.19 -0.20
C ARG A 27 2.53 8.56 0.82
N PHE A 28 1.64 7.63 1.18
CA PHE A 28 0.70 7.83 2.27
C PHE A 28 1.43 8.09 3.60
N GLU A 29 2.45 7.29 3.95
CA GLU A 29 3.25 7.47 5.18
C GLU A 29 3.95 8.84 5.20
N GLN A 30 4.49 9.30 4.06
CA GLN A 30 5.11 10.63 3.95
C GLN A 30 4.13 11.77 4.17
N ILE A 31 2.93 11.70 3.57
CA ILE A 31 1.92 12.76 3.72
C ILE A 31 1.32 12.74 5.14
N SER A 32 0.99 11.56 5.66
CA SER A 32 0.48 11.38 7.03
C SER A 32 1.46 11.90 8.08
N ALA A 33 2.78 11.77 7.86
CA ALA A 33 3.78 12.28 8.79
C ALA A 33 3.72 13.81 8.97
N VAL A 34 3.27 14.57 7.95
CA VAL A 34 3.07 16.03 8.04
C VAL A 34 2.00 16.38 9.06
N GLU A 35 0.98 15.53 9.21
CA GLU A 35 -0.08 15.67 10.19
C GLU A 35 0.27 15.01 11.55
N GLY A 36 1.51 14.51 11.70
CA GLY A 36 1.95 13.78 12.89
C GLY A 36 1.43 12.35 12.98
N ILE A 37 0.75 11.85 11.94
CA ILE A 37 0.21 10.48 11.89
C ILE A 37 1.32 9.53 11.44
N LYS A 38 1.60 8.51 12.25
CA LYS A 38 2.63 7.50 11.96
C LYS A 38 2.01 6.12 11.82
N VAL A 39 2.49 5.37 10.84
CA VAL A 39 2.10 3.96 10.66
C VAL A 39 2.74 3.13 11.78
N THR A 40 1.91 2.58 12.66
CA THR A 40 2.37 1.79 13.80
C THR A 40 2.88 0.41 13.36
N ALA A 41 3.70 -0.25 14.19
CA ALA A 41 4.18 -1.61 13.93
C ALA A 41 3.03 -2.61 13.73
N ALA A 42 1.94 -2.47 14.47
CA ALA A 42 0.74 -3.31 14.32
C ALA A 42 0.08 -3.15 12.95
N MET A 43 0.01 -1.91 12.44
CA MET A 43 -0.50 -1.65 11.09
C MET A 43 0.40 -2.26 10.02
N LYS A 44 1.74 -2.10 10.14
CA LYS A 44 2.71 -2.70 9.20
C LYS A 44 2.62 -4.24 9.20
N LYS A 45 2.44 -4.85 10.36
CA LYS A 45 2.27 -6.30 10.49
C LYS A 45 1.00 -6.79 9.81
N ARG A 46 -0.14 -6.15 10.07
CA ARG A 46 -1.43 -6.49 9.46
C ARG A 46 -1.38 -6.38 7.94
N GLU A 47 -0.68 -5.38 7.42
CA GLU A 47 -0.51 -5.25 5.98
C GLU A 47 0.33 -6.37 5.37
N ALA A 48 1.42 -6.77 6.02
CA ALA A 48 2.22 -7.91 5.58
C ALA A 48 1.41 -9.22 5.61
N GLU A 49 0.45 -9.35 6.52
CA GLU A 49 -0.52 -10.46 6.54
C GLU A 49 -1.48 -10.37 5.35
N PHE A 50 -2.00 -9.19 5.02
CA PHE A 50 -2.86 -9.01 3.86
C PHE A 50 -2.19 -9.34 2.52
N ASP A 51 -0.90 -9.02 2.40
CA ASP A 51 -0.10 -9.35 1.22
C ASP A 51 0.17 -10.85 1.14
N ARG A 52 0.43 -11.50 2.28
CA ARG A 52 0.62 -12.95 2.37
C ARG A 52 -0.66 -13.73 2.03
N ASP A 53 -1.81 -13.24 2.50
CA ASP A 53 -3.11 -13.88 2.32
C ASP A 53 -3.75 -13.54 0.96
N GLY A 54 -3.14 -12.65 0.18
CA GLY A 54 -3.62 -12.27 -1.16
C GLY A 54 -4.97 -11.56 -1.15
N LEU A 55 -5.30 -10.83 -0.07
CA LEU A 55 -6.62 -10.22 0.11
C LEU A 55 -6.91 -9.16 -0.95
N THR A 56 -8.16 -9.14 -1.44
CA THR A 56 -8.67 -8.08 -2.30
C THR A 56 -8.79 -6.74 -1.55
N ALA A 57 -8.86 -5.64 -2.29
CA ALA A 57 -9.00 -4.31 -1.69
C ALA A 57 -10.23 -4.17 -0.78
N GLU A 58 -11.35 -4.84 -1.11
CA GLU A 58 -12.56 -4.86 -0.29
C GLU A 58 -12.36 -5.61 1.03
N GLN A 59 -11.72 -6.78 0.97
CA GLN A 59 -11.42 -7.58 2.15
C GLN A 59 -10.46 -6.85 3.09
N ARG A 60 -9.42 -6.20 2.54
CA ARG A 60 -8.50 -5.36 3.32
C ARG A 60 -9.25 -4.25 4.05
N ARG A 61 -10.12 -3.50 3.35
CA ARG A 61 -10.94 -2.44 3.97
C ARG A 61 -11.81 -2.98 5.09
N ARG A 62 -12.50 -4.11 4.86
CA ARG A 62 -13.37 -4.73 5.86
C ARG A 62 -12.61 -5.16 7.10
N SER A 63 -11.45 -5.79 6.94
CA SER A 63 -10.57 -6.18 8.06
C SER A 63 -10.10 -4.97 8.88
N ILE A 64 -9.75 -3.85 8.22
CA ILE A 64 -9.41 -2.60 8.92
C ILE A 64 -10.61 -2.06 9.71
N ILE A 65 -11.80 -2.02 9.10
CA ILE A 65 -13.03 -1.55 9.77
C ILE A 65 -13.33 -2.42 11.00
N ASP A 66 -13.28 -3.74 10.84
CA ASP A 66 -13.58 -4.67 11.92
C ASP A 66 -12.55 -4.57 13.06
N ALA A 67 -11.27 -4.36 12.74
CA ALA A 67 -10.22 -4.15 13.75
C ALA A 67 -10.34 -2.85 14.55
N HIS A 68 -11.06 -1.86 14.03
CA HIS A 68 -11.24 -0.53 14.65
C HIS A 68 -12.70 -0.23 15.02
N ARG A 69 -13.61 -1.19 14.84
CA ARG A 69 -14.99 -1.07 15.28
C ARG A 69 -15.00 -1.05 16.81
N LYS A 70 -15.43 0.06 17.40
CA LYS A 70 -15.79 0.10 18.82
C LYS A 70 -16.95 -0.87 19.05
N SER A 71 -16.79 -1.77 20.01
CA SER A 71 -17.91 -2.53 20.60
C SER A 71 -18.87 -1.59 21.31
#